data_AF-A0A2S2CNJ6-F1
#
_entry.id   AF-A0A2S2CNJ6-F1
#
_cell.length_a   1.000
_cell.length_b   1.000
_cell.length_c   1.000
_cell.angle_alpha   90.00
_cell.angle_beta   90.00
_cell.angle_gamma   90.00
#
_symmetry.space_group_name_H-M   'P 1'
#
loop_
_entity.id
_entity.type
_entity.pdbx_description
1 polymer ?
#
loop_
_entity_poly.entity_id
_entity_poly.type
_entity_poly.pdbx_seq_one_letter_code
_entity_poly.pdbx_strand_id
1 'polypeptide(L)'
;MGGDADLARRELAALGDALFQAERRVGHHSPSGLMARLERVAALHPYALHDALLAQAGELVASPAVGRACKIAVIRMGWAAIVQAAFRTHGLRPVARRRDGSRARAA
;
A
#
# COMPACT_ATOMS: atom_id res chain seq x y z
N MET A 1 -9.58 -25.53 -3.38
CA MET A 1 -9.30 -24.23 -4.03
C MET A 1 -9.44 -23.07 -3.02
N GLY A 2 -8.62 -23.03 -1.97
CA GLY A 2 -8.69 -21.97 -0.93
C GLY A 2 -7.33 -21.46 -0.44
N GLY A 3 -6.24 -22.16 -0.77
CA GLY A 3 -4.89 -21.80 -0.30
C GLY A 3 -4.38 -20.47 -0.86
N ASP A 4 -4.60 -20.21 -2.15
CA ASP A 4 -4.04 -19.03 -2.82
C ASP A 4 -4.71 -17.72 -2.36
N ALA A 5 -6.02 -17.74 -2.13
CA ALA A 5 -6.75 -16.58 -1.62
C ALA A 5 -6.35 -16.25 -0.17
N ASP A 6 -6.16 -17.27 0.66
CA ASP A 6 -5.68 -17.08 2.03
C ASP A 6 -4.23 -16.61 2.07
N LEU A 7 -3.37 -17.11 1.18
CA LEU A 7 -2.00 -16.63 1.02
C LEU A 7 -1.97 -15.15 0.60
N ALA A 8 -2.73 -14.79 -0.43
CA ALA A 8 -2.84 -13.40 -0.92
C ALA A 8 -3.26 -12.44 0.20
N ARG A 9 -4.30 -12.82 0.96
CA ARG A 9 -4.77 -12.03 2.11
C ARG A 9 -3.72 -11.89 3.21
N ARG A 10 -3.00 -12.97 3.55
CA ARG A 10 -1.94 -12.95 4.57
C ARG A 10 -0.77 -12.07 4.15
N GLU A 11 -0.32 -12.18 2.90
CA GLU A 11 0.77 -11.35 2.40
C GLU A 11 0.39 -9.87 2.32
N LEU A 12 -0.84 -9.57 1.91
CA LEU A 12 -1.37 -8.20 1.90
C LEU A 12 -1.45 -7.62 3.32
N ALA A 13 -1.90 -8.39 4.31
CA ALA A 13 -1.93 -7.96 5.71
C ALA A 13 -0.50 -7.73 6.25
N ALA A 14 0.41 -8.67 6.02
CA ALA A 14 1.78 -8.60 6.49
C ALA A 14 2.57 -7.42 5.86
N LEU A 15 2.29 -7.06 4.61
CA LEU A 15 2.81 -5.83 4.01
C LEU A 15 2.24 -4.58 4.71
N GLY A 16 0.95 -4.59 5.04
CA GLY A 16 0.30 -3.50 5.79
C GLY A 16 0.94 -3.25 7.16
N ASP A 17 1.28 -4.32 7.88
CA ASP A 17 1.98 -4.25 9.17
C ASP A 17 3.42 -3.72 9.01
N ALA A 18 4.14 -4.20 8.01
CA ALA A 18 5.49 -3.73 7.72
C ALA A 18 5.51 -2.23 7.36
N LEU A 19 4.51 -1.76 6.61
CA LEU A 19 4.32 -0.34 6.30
C LEU A 19 4.01 0.49 7.55
N PHE A 20 3.13 -0.01 8.42
CA PHE A 20 2.83 0.65 9.70
C PHE A 20 4.08 0.81 10.58
N GLN A 21 4.91 -0.24 10.67
CA GLN A 21 6.18 -0.18 11.37
C GLN A 21 7.15 0.82 10.70
N ALA A 22 7.27 0.77 9.38
CA ALA A 22 8.18 1.64 8.63
C ALA A 22 7.85 3.13 8.74
N GLU A 23 6.56 3.49 8.77
CA GLU A 23 6.06 4.87 8.99
C GLU A 23 6.40 5.38 10.38
N ARG A 24 6.29 4.52 11.40
CA ARG A 24 6.63 4.84 12.80
C ARG A 24 8.14 4.73 13.09
N ARG A 25 8.96 4.42 12.09
CA ARG A 25 10.41 4.18 12.21
C ARG A 25 10.74 3.06 13.21
N VAL A 26 9.85 2.07 13.29
CA VAL A 26 10.04 0.86 14.09
C VAL A 26 10.53 -0.25 13.16
N GLY A 27 11.61 -0.94 13.55
CA GLY A 27 12.21 -2.02 12.76
C GLY A 27 13.04 -1.56 11.55
N HIS A 28 13.72 -2.52 10.92
CA HIS A 28 14.60 -2.28 9.76
C HIS A 28 13.88 -2.62 8.45
N HIS A 29 13.04 -1.69 8.00
CA HIS A 29 12.35 -1.81 6.70
C HIS A 29 12.95 -0.86 5.68
N SER A 30 13.63 -1.41 4.66
CA SER A 30 14.14 -0.63 3.54
C SER A 30 13.03 -0.37 2.51
N PRO A 31 12.95 0.83 1.90
CA PRO A 31 11.95 1.11 0.87
C PRO A 31 12.01 0.13 -0.29
N SER A 32 13.20 -0.27 -0.74
CA SER A 32 13.36 -1.24 -1.84
C SER A 32 12.83 -2.62 -1.47
N GLY A 33 13.04 -3.08 -0.23
CA GLY A 33 12.49 -4.35 0.24
C GLY A 33 10.97 -4.34 0.35
N LEU A 34 10.40 -3.21 0.80
CA LEU A 34 8.95 -3.01 0.83
C LEU A 34 8.34 -2.93 -0.57
N MET A 35 9.01 -2.30 -1.52
CA MET A 35 8.58 -2.23 -2.93
C MET A 35 8.58 -3.62 -3.58
N ALA A 36 9.67 -4.38 -3.43
CA ALA A 36 9.72 -5.77 -3.93
C ALA A 36 8.62 -6.64 -3.31
N ARG A 37 8.24 -6.38 -2.05
CA ARG A 37 7.10 -7.07 -1.41
C ARG A 37 5.76 -6.62 -2.00
N LEU A 38 5.60 -5.33 -2.29
CA LEU A 38 4.41 -4.81 -2.97
C LEU A 38 4.24 -5.45 -4.36
N GLU A 39 5.30 -5.59 -5.13
CA GLU A 39 5.26 -6.25 -6.45
C GLU A 39 4.79 -7.70 -6.35
N ARG A 40 5.32 -8.47 -5.38
CA ARG A 40 4.86 -9.85 -5.11
C ARG A 40 3.40 -9.89 -4.70
N VAL A 41 2.94 -8.95 -3.86
CA VAL A 41 1.53 -8.87 -3.46
C VAL A 41 0.65 -8.48 -4.65
N ALA A 42 1.08 -7.54 -5.49
CA ALA A 42 0.36 -7.15 -6.70
C ALA A 42 0.17 -8.33 -7.67
N ALA A 43 1.18 -9.19 -7.80
CA ALA A 43 1.07 -10.41 -8.61
C ALA A 43 -0.01 -11.39 -8.11
N LEU A 44 -0.33 -11.37 -6.81
CA LEU A 44 -1.42 -12.18 -6.22
C LEU A 44 -2.81 -11.52 -6.38
N HIS A 45 -2.86 -10.26 -6.82
CA HIS A 45 -4.08 -9.48 -6.99
C HIS A 45 -4.14 -8.89 -8.41
N PRO A 46 -4.40 -9.73 -9.44
CA PRO A 46 -4.47 -9.25 -10.81
C PRO A 46 -5.53 -8.15 -10.96
N TYR A 47 -5.23 -7.15 -11.77
CA TYR A 47 -6.06 -5.95 -12.03
C TYR A 47 -6.20 -4.96 -10.87
N ALA A 48 -5.58 -5.20 -9.72
CA ALA A 48 -5.63 -4.26 -8.60
C ALA A 48 -4.78 -3.01 -8.83
N LEU A 49 -3.67 -3.17 -9.54
CA LEU A 49 -2.79 -2.09 -9.98
C LEU A 49 -2.43 -2.32 -11.46
N HIS A 50 -2.25 -1.23 -12.19
CA HIS A 50 -1.75 -1.28 -13.55
C HIS A 50 -0.22 -1.44 -13.53
N ASP A 51 0.34 -2.33 -14.36
CA ASP A 51 1.76 -2.65 -14.36
C ASP A 51 2.65 -1.42 -14.60
N ALA A 52 2.23 -0.50 -15.45
CA ALA A 52 2.99 0.73 -15.69
C ALA A 52 3.04 1.63 -14.44
N LEU A 53 1.99 1.66 -13.61
CA LEU A 53 2.00 2.40 -12.34
C LEU A 53 2.93 1.73 -11.32
N LEU A 54 2.97 0.39 -11.30
CA LEU A 54 3.87 -0.35 -10.43
C LEU A 54 5.34 -0.11 -10.81
N ALA A 55 5.64 -0.12 -12.12
CA ALA A 55 6.97 0.21 -12.64
C ALA A 55 7.41 1.64 -12.28
N GLN A 56 6.54 2.64 -12.48
CA GLN A 56 6.82 4.03 -12.11
C GLN A 56 7.04 4.21 -10.60
N ALA A 57 6.25 3.50 -9.77
CA ALA A 57 6.48 3.49 -8.34
C ALA A 57 7.86 2.88 -7.98
N GLY A 58 8.27 1.83 -8.68
CA GLY A 58 9.59 1.22 -8.54
C GLY A 58 10.72 2.20 -8.88
N GLU A 59 10.62 2.91 -10.00
CA GLU A 59 11.59 3.94 -10.41
C GLU A 59 11.69 5.08 -9.37
N LEU A 60 10.54 5.55 -8.88
CA LEU A 60 10.49 6.58 -7.83
C LEU A 60 11.13 6.11 -6.52
N VAL A 61 10.90 4.85 -6.12
CA VAL A 61 11.50 4.25 -4.93
C VAL A 61 13.02 4.03 -5.11
N ALA A 62 13.48 3.72 -6.31
CA ALA A 62 14.90 3.58 -6.63
C ALA A 62 15.62 4.94 -6.64
N SER A 63 14.93 6.02 -7.00
CA SER A 63 15.53 7.35 -7.14
C SER A 63 16.18 7.85 -5.83
N PRO A 64 17.46 8.26 -5.84
CA PRO A 64 18.12 8.82 -4.65
C PRO A 64 17.61 10.23 -4.31
N ALA A 65 17.00 10.94 -5.27
CA ALA A 65 16.47 12.29 -5.07
C ALA A 65 15.18 12.32 -4.22
N VAL A 66 14.55 11.16 -4.01
CA VAL A 66 13.28 11.07 -3.28
C VAL A 66 13.53 10.69 -1.83
N GLY A 67 12.98 11.48 -0.90
CA GLY A 67 13.09 11.21 0.53
C GLY A 67 12.39 9.91 0.95
N ARG A 68 12.94 9.21 1.96
CA ARG A 68 12.40 7.93 2.48
C ARG A 68 10.91 7.98 2.81
N ALA A 69 10.44 9.07 3.42
CA ALA A 69 9.03 9.23 3.77
C ALA A 69 8.11 9.24 2.54
N CYS A 70 8.54 9.89 1.45
CA CYS A 70 7.79 9.90 0.19
C CYS A 70 7.77 8.50 -0.44
N LYS A 71 8.90 7.79 -0.44
CA LYS A 71 8.96 6.40 -0.92
C LYS A 71 7.98 5.49 -0.17
N ILE A 72 7.95 5.59 1.16
CA ILE A 72 7.00 4.81 1.98
C ILE A 72 5.56 5.20 1.66
N ALA A 73 5.26 6.49 1.51
CA ALA A 73 3.93 6.95 1.15
C ALA A 73 3.46 6.39 -0.20
N VAL A 74 4.33 6.35 -1.22
CA VAL A 74 4.02 5.73 -2.51
C VAL A 74 3.71 4.24 -2.38
N ILE A 75 4.53 3.49 -1.62
CA ILE A 75 4.28 2.07 -1.38
C ILE A 75 2.97 1.86 -0.61
N ARG A 76 2.68 2.72 0.38
CA ARG A 76 1.42 2.72 1.14
C ARG A 76 0.20 2.97 0.24
N MET A 77 0.30 3.89 -0.72
CA MET A 77 -0.76 4.13 -1.70
C MET A 77 -0.99 2.89 -2.58
N GLY A 78 0.08 2.25 -3.05
CA GLY A 78 -0.02 0.99 -3.81
C GLY A 78 -0.72 -0.12 -3.00
N TRP A 79 -0.30 -0.32 -1.75
CA TRP A 79 -0.95 -1.26 -0.83
C TRP A 79 -2.44 -0.95 -0.65
N ALA A 80 -2.79 0.32 -0.41
CA ALA A 80 -4.17 0.74 -0.21
C ALA A 80 -5.05 0.51 -1.46
N ALA A 81 -4.50 0.73 -2.66
CA ALA A 81 -5.19 0.43 -3.91
C ALA A 81 -5.50 -1.07 -4.04
N ILE A 82 -4.55 -1.95 -3.66
CA ILE A 82 -4.76 -3.39 -3.65
C ILE A 82 -5.84 -3.79 -2.65
N VAL A 83 -5.80 -3.24 -1.43
CA VAL A 83 -6.86 -3.47 -0.44
C VAL A 83 -8.22 -3.05 -0.99
N GLN A 84 -8.33 -1.87 -1.59
CA GLN A 84 -9.60 -1.40 -2.17
C GLN A 84 -10.09 -2.30 -3.30
N ALA A 85 -9.21 -2.79 -4.17
CA ALA A 85 -9.56 -3.74 -5.21
C ALA A 85 -10.07 -5.06 -4.61
N ALA A 86 -9.36 -5.63 -3.64
CA ALA A 86 -9.76 -6.87 -2.96
C ALA A 86 -11.14 -6.74 -2.28
N PHE A 87 -11.41 -5.63 -1.59
CA PHE A 87 -12.71 -5.38 -0.96
C PHE A 87 -13.84 -5.28 -1.98
N ARG A 88 -13.60 -4.61 -3.13
CA ARG A 88 -14.59 -4.51 -4.20
C ARG A 88 -14.98 -5.87 -4.76
N THR A 89 -14.04 -6.81 -4.88
CA THR A 89 -14.33 -8.20 -5.28
C THR A 89 -15.30 -8.90 -4.34
N HIS A 90 -15.32 -8.51 -3.06
CA HIS A 90 -16.27 -9.03 -2.06
C HIS A 90 -17.55 -8.18 -1.94
N GLY A 91 -17.82 -7.26 -2.86
CA GLY A 91 -18.97 -6.36 -2.82
C GLY A 91 -18.90 -5.29 -1.73
N LEU A 92 -17.76 -5.17 -1.04
CA LEU A 92 -17.55 -4.19 0.01
C LEU A 92 -17.04 -2.88 -0.58
N ARG A 93 -17.49 -1.76 -0.02
CA ARG A 93 -17.02 -0.42 -0.39
C ARG A 93 -16.33 0.25 0.78
N PRO A 94 -15.19 0.94 0.56
CA PRO A 94 -14.57 1.76 1.59
C PRO A 94 -15.57 2.82 2.08
N VAL A 95 -15.87 2.80 3.37
CA VAL A 95 -16.64 3.88 4.00
C VAL A 95 -15.68 5.05 4.22
N ALA A 96 -15.86 6.13 3.48
CA ALA A 96 -15.12 7.35 3.74
C ALA A 96 -15.45 7.81 5.16
N ARG A 97 -14.45 7.85 6.04
CA ARG A 97 -14.59 8.54 7.32
C ARG A 97 -14.86 10.01 6.99
N ARG A 98 -16.05 10.52 7.31
CA ARG A 98 -16.30 11.96 7.30
C ARG A 98 -15.20 12.59 8.17
N ARG A 99 -14.32 13.36 7.53
CA ARG A 99 -13.56 14.37 8.28
C ARG A 99 -14.60 15.42 8.63
N ASP A 100 -15.18 15.30 9.83
CA ASP A 100 -15.96 16.40 10.38
C ASP A 100 -15.04 17.63 10.40
N GLY A 101 -15.40 18.60 9.57
CA GLY A 101 -14.65 19.82 9.34
C GLY A 101 -14.77 20.77 10.53
N SER A 102 -14.18 20.43 11.66
CA SER A 102 -13.92 21.38 12.75
C SER A 102 -12.47 21.85 12.70
N ARG A 103 -12.08 22.44 11.57
CA ARG A 103 -11.19 23.61 11.60
C ARG A 103 -12.10 24.83 11.60
N ALA A 104 -12.67 25.13 12.77
CA ALA A 104 -13.15 26.48 13.03
C ALA A 104 -11.95 27.41 12.83
N ARG A 105 -12.07 28.28 11.83
CA ARG A 105 -11.12 29.36 11.57
C ARG A 105 -11.00 30.20 12.83
N ALA A 106 -9.77 30.60 13.13
CA ALA A 106 -9.52 31.75 13.98
C ALA A 106 -10.24 32.98 13.40
N ALA A 107 -10.97 33.67 14.26
CA ALA A 107 -11.27 35.09 14.19
C ALA A 107 -11.24 35.60 15.63
#